data_AF-A0A354BIE7-F1
#
_entry.id   AF-A0A354BIE7-F1
#
_cell.length_a   1.000
_cell.length_b   1.000
_cell.length_c   1.000
_cell.angle_alpha   90.00
_cell.angle_beta   90.00
_cell.angle_gamma   90.00
#
_symmetry.space_group_name_H-M   'P 1'
#
loop_
_entity.id
_entity.type
_entity.pdbx_description
1 polymer ?
#
loop_
_entity_poly.entity_id
_entity_poly.type
_entity_poly.pdbx_seq_one_letter_code
_entity_poly.pdbx_strand_id
1 'polypeptide(L)'
;MGSPKHFSGHVIGLLKEYMQDLVDQAAQETRSQEQFGFATVPYRPDQAISDLLALLDDRIESEGAQVGLPDGFLHDMWSLCNEGLSPISDRVWLESNLDGQSPRKTTVRELTYRALIDFIDTNSGEGH
;
A
#
# COMPACT_ATOMS: atom_id res chain seq x y z
N MET A 1 14.45 8.25 18.31
CA MET A 1 13.22 9.02 18.01
C MET A 1 13.44 9.60 16.63
N GLY A 2 12.89 8.97 15.59
CA GLY A 2 12.92 9.53 14.24
C GLY A 2 11.98 10.72 14.17
N SER A 3 12.38 11.78 13.48
CA SER A 3 11.51 12.94 13.24
C SER A 3 10.20 12.49 12.58
N PRO A 4 9.05 13.12 12.87
CA PRO A 4 7.81 12.84 12.18
C PRO A 4 8.02 13.05 10.67
N LYS A 5 7.85 11.99 9.89
CA LYS A 5 7.92 12.01 8.43
C LYS A 5 6.59 12.55 7.91
N HIS A 6 6.54 13.84 7.64
CA HIS A 6 5.33 14.50 7.17
C HIS A 6 5.32 14.52 5.63
N PHE A 7 4.40 13.81 5.01
CA PHE A 7 4.17 13.91 3.56
C PHE A 7 3.23 15.07 3.25
N SER A 8 3.39 15.71 2.09
CA SER A 8 2.46 16.76 1.66
C SER A 8 1.13 16.15 1.20
N GLY A 9 0.05 16.92 1.25
CA GLY A 9 -1.26 16.46 0.77
C GLY A 9 -1.24 16.02 -0.71
N HIS A 10 -0.38 16.63 -1.53
CA HIS A 10 -0.13 16.22 -2.92
C HIS A 10 0.45 14.80 -2.99
N VAL A 11 1.47 14.50 -2.19
CA VAL A 11 2.10 13.17 -2.12
C VAL A 11 1.11 12.12 -1.63
N ILE A 12 0.31 12.45 -0.61
CA ILE A 12 -0.76 11.55 -0.12
C ILE A 12 -1.82 11.31 -1.20
N GLY A 13 -2.18 12.33 -1.98
CA GLY A 13 -3.09 12.21 -3.12
C GLY A 13 -2.57 11.21 -4.16
N LEU A 14 -1.32 11.40 -4.62
CA LEU A 14 -0.67 10.50 -5.57
C LEU A 14 -0.57 9.06 -5.05
N LEU A 15 -0.19 8.89 -3.78
CA LEU A 15 -0.14 7.56 -3.15
C LEU A 15 -1.50 6.86 -3.20
N LYS A 16 -2.59 7.57 -2.87
CA LYS A 16 -3.95 7.02 -2.92
C LYS A 16 -4.35 6.62 -4.35
N GLU A 17 -4.01 7.44 -5.34
CA GLU A 17 -4.27 7.12 -6.76
C GLU A 17 -3.52 5.85 -7.19
N TYR A 18 -2.21 5.75 -6.92
CA TYR A 18 -1.42 4.57 -7.26
C TYR A 18 -1.87 3.31 -6.50
N MET A 19 -2.22 3.45 -5.23
CA MET A 19 -2.77 2.36 -4.44
C MET A 19 -4.10 1.85 -5.03
N GLN A 20 -4.98 2.77 -5.45
CA GLN A 20 -6.26 2.41 -6.07
C GLN A 20 -6.05 1.70 -7.40
N ASP A 21 -5.14 2.17 -8.25
CA ASP A 21 -4.79 1.51 -9.51
C ASP A 21 -4.34 0.06 -9.27
N LEU A 22 -3.49 -0.17 -8.26
CA LEU A 22 -3.05 -1.51 -7.88
C LEU A 22 -4.21 -2.37 -7.35
N VAL A 23 -5.16 -1.80 -6.61
CA VAL A 23 -6.36 -2.54 -6.15
C VAL A 23 -7.24 -2.93 -7.34
N ASP A 24 -7.44 -2.02 -8.29
CA ASP A 24 -8.23 -2.27 -9.50
C ASP A 24 -7.59 -3.34 -10.39
N GLN A 25 -6.27 -3.31 -10.55
CA GLN A 25 -5.51 -4.38 -11.21
C GLN A 25 -5.72 -5.74 -10.52
N ALA A 26 -5.62 -5.79 -9.19
CA ALA A 26 -5.86 -7.03 -8.44
C ALA A 26 -7.29 -7.55 -8.60
N ALA A 27 -8.28 -6.65 -8.68
CA ALA A 27 -9.67 -7.01 -8.94
C ALA A 27 -9.86 -7.60 -10.35
N GLN A 28 -9.21 -7.03 -11.35
CA GLN A 28 -9.21 -7.56 -12.71
C GLN A 28 -8.56 -8.95 -12.78
N GLU A 29 -7.37 -9.11 -12.20
CA GLU A 29 -6.69 -10.41 -12.13
C GLU A 29 -7.53 -11.47 -11.45
N THR A 30 -8.19 -11.13 -10.33
CA THR A 30 -9.07 -12.06 -9.60
C THR A 30 -10.22 -12.52 -10.49
N ARG A 31 -10.90 -11.59 -11.19
CA ARG A 31 -11.99 -11.93 -12.12
C ARG A 31 -11.50 -12.85 -13.24
N SER A 32 -10.31 -12.58 -13.80
CA SER A 32 -9.71 -13.44 -14.82
C SER A 32 -9.40 -14.84 -14.28
N GLN A 33 -8.81 -14.95 -13.08
CA GLN A 33 -8.51 -16.25 -12.47
C GLN A 33 -9.77 -17.08 -12.19
N GLU A 34 -10.83 -16.44 -11.68
CA GLU A 34 -12.15 -17.07 -11.45
C GLU A 34 -12.77 -17.55 -12.77
N GLN A 35 -12.68 -16.76 -13.84
CA GLN A 35 -13.21 -17.10 -15.16
C GLN A 35 -12.52 -18.32 -15.79
N PHE A 36 -11.20 -18.45 -15.59
CA PHE A 36 -10.41 -19.56 -16.15
C PHE A 36 -10.21 -20.74 -15.19
N GLY A 37 -10.76 -20.67 -13.96
CA GLY A 37 -10.68 -21.76 -12.97
C GLY A 37 -9.29 -21.97 -12.38
N PHE A 38 -8.44 -20.94 -12.35
CA PHE A 38 -7.09 -21.03 -11.78
C PHE A 38 -7.13 -20.99 -10.25
N ALA A 39 -6.17 -21.66 -9.61
CA ALA A 39 -6.00 -21.62 -8.17
C ALA A 39 -5.58 -20.22 -7.70
N THR A 40 -6.27 -19.70 -6.68
CA THR A 40 -5.93 -18.41 -6.07
C THR A 40 -4.64 -18.54 -5.26
N VAL A 41 -3.64 -17.71 -5.58
CA VAL A 41 -2.38 -17.67 -4.83
C VAL A 41 -2.61 -16.86 -3.54
N PRO A 42 -2.18 -17.35 -2.37
CA PRO A 42 -2.26 -16.57 -1.14
C PRO A 42 -1.46 -15.29 -1.29
N TYR A 43 -2.08 -14.16 -0.94
CA TYR A 43 -1.49 -12.84 -1.07
C TYR A 43 -1.36 -12.20 0.31
N ARG A 44 -0.27 -11.47 0.55
CA ARG A 44 0.12 -10.99 1.88
C ARG A 44 0.35 -9.48 1.92
N PRO A 45 0.24 -8.85 3.11
CA PRO A 45 0.50 -7.42 3.27
C PRO A 45 1.92 -7.01 2.85
N ASP A 46 2.94 -7.82 3.17
CA ASP A 46 4.34 -7.55 2.77
C ASP A 46 4.51 -7.48 1.24
N GLN A 47 3.74 -8.30 0.52
CA GLN A 47 3.76 -8.30 -0.94
C GLN A 47 3.06 -7.06 -1.50
N ALA A 48 1.95 -6.62 -0.91
CA ALA A 48 1.30 -5.36 -1.30
C ALA A 48 2.19 -4.14 -1.08
N ILE A 49 2.91 -4.08 0.03
CA ILE A 49 3.88 -3.03 0.29
C ILE A 49 5.03 -3.08 -0.72
N SER A 50 5.52 -4.27 -1.04
CA SER A 50 6.59 -4.45 -2.03
C SER A 50 6.15 -4.02 -3.44
N ASP A 51 4.93 -4.38 -3.86
CA ASP A 51 4.35 -3.98 -5.14
C ASP A 51 4.20 -2.45 -5.24
N LEU A 52 3.78 -1.80 -4.15
CA LEU A 52 3.71 -0.34 -4.08
C LEU A 52 5.09 0.30 -4.21
N LEU A 53 6.09 -0.18 -3.47
CA LEU A 53 7.45 0.37 -3.52
C LEU A 53 8.08 0.19 -4.92
N ALA A 54 7.84 -0.94 -5.57
CA ALA A 54 8.28 -1.18 -6.94
C ALA A 54 7.59 -0.23 -7.93
N LEU A 55 6.29 0.01 -7.79
CA LEU A 55 5.58 1.00 -8.61
C LEU A 55 6.12 2.41 -8.41
N LEU A 56 6.40 2.81 -7.17
CA LEU A 56 6.95 4.14 -6.86
C LEU A 56 8.35 4.31 -7.46
N ASP A 57 9.20 3.28 -7.40
CA ASP A 57 10.53 3.26 -8.01
C ASP A 57 10.44 3.45 -9.54
N ASP A 58 9.60 2.65 -10.22
CA ASP A 58 9.37 2.75 -11.66
C ASP A 58 8.82 4.12 -12.08
N ARG A 59 7.88 4.68 -11.32
CA ARG A 59 7.31 6.01 -11.57
C ARG A 59 8.35 7.12 -11.39
N ILE A 60 9.20 7.03 -10.39
CA ILE A 60 10.29 7.99 -10.18
C ILE A 60 11.32 7.88 -11.30
N GLU A 61 11.66 6.67 -11.74
CA GLU A 61 12.58 6.46 -12.87
C GLU A 61 11.99 6.99 -14.19
N SER A 62 10.71 6.73 -14.46
CA SER A 62 10.05 7.09 -15.72
C SER A 62 9.63 8.56 -15.80
N GLU A 63 9.18 9.18 -14.71
CA GLU A 63 8.60 10.53 -14.70
C GLU A 63 9.52 11.56 -14.04
N GLY A 64 10.52 11.12 -13.25
CA GLY A 64 11.55 11.97 -12.66
C GLY A 64 10.96 13.11 -11.83
N ALA A 65 11.55 14.31 -11.96
CA ALA A 65 11.13 15.50 -11.22
C ALA A 65 9.71 16.02 -11.57
N GLN A 66 9.04 15.47 -12.60
CA GLN A 66 7.72 15.95 -13.04
C GLN A 66 6.58 15.57 -12.10
N VAL A 67 6.73 14.51 -11.29
CA VAL A 67 5.71 14.09 -10.30
C VAL A 67 5.69 14.95 -9.03
N GLY A 68 6.68 15.85 -8.85
CA GLY A 68 6.73 16.76 -7.72
C GLY A 68 7.00 16.07 -6.37
N LEU A 69 7.62 14.89 -6.40
CA LEU A 69 8.03 14.15 -5.20
C LEU A 69 9.29 14.77 -4.59
N PRO A 70 9.40 14.85 -3.25
CA PRO A 70 10.59 15.38 -2.60
C PRO A 70 11.81 14.47 -2.81
N ASP A 71 13.00 15.07 -2.77
CA ASP A 71 14.26 14.31 -2.76
C ASP A 71 14.27 13.35 -1.55
N GLY A 72 14.70 12.10 -1.78
CA GLY A 72 14.68 11.05 -0.75
C GLY A 72 13.31 10.42 -0.47
N PHE A 73 12.24 10.82 -1.17
CA PHE A 73 10.88 10.29 -0.94
C PHE A 73 10.81 8.76 -0.91
N LEU A 74 11.42 8.08 -1.88
CA LEU A 74 11.39 6.62 -1.95
C LEU A 74 12.09 5.98 -0.74
N HIS A 75 13.18 6.58 -0.27
CA HIS A 75 13.88 6.11 0.93
C HIS A 75 13.01 6.30 2.18
N ASP A 76 12.34 7.45 2.32
CA ASP A 76 11.44 7.72 3.43
C ASP A 76 10.26 6.75 3.44
N MET A 77 9.66 6.50 2.27
CA MET A 77 8.60 5.50 2.09
C MET A 77 9.07 4.09 2.44
N TRP A 78 10.26 3.69 1.98
CA TRP A 78 10.82 2.38 2.29
C TRP A 78 11.01 2.21 3.80
N SER A 79 11.61 3.20 4.48
CA SER A 79 11.81 3.18 5.93
C SER A 79 10.47 3.16 6.68
N LEU A 80 9.51 3.98 6.26
CA LEU A 80 8.17 4.04 6.88
C LEU A 80 7.42 2.71 6.72
N CYS A 81 7.44 2.12 5.54
CA CYS A 81 6.83 0.81 5.28
C CYS A 81 7.49 -0.29 6.12
N ASN A 82 8.82 -0.27 6.27
CA ASN A 82 9.54 -1.23 7.10
C ASN A 82 9.20 -1.08 8.60
N GLU A 83 9.06 0.15 9.08
CA GLU A 83 8.62 0.46 10.45
C GLU A 83 7.16 0.05 10.69
N GLY A 84 6.28 0.30 9.72
CA GLY A 84 4.84 0.04 9.80
C GLY A 84 4.43 -1.40 9.47
N LEU A 85 5.30 -2.23 8.89
CA LEU A 85 4.92 -3.54 8.37
C LEU A 85 4.26 -4.44 9.41
N SER A 86 4.82 -4.52 10.62
CA SER A 86 4.23 -5.34 11.69
C SER A 86 2.83 -4.86 12.10
N PRO A 87 2.63 -3.60 12.55
CA PRO A 87 1.30 -3.15 12.95
C PRO A 87 0.28 -3.15 11.80
N ILE A 88 0.71 -2.89 10.56
CA ILE A 88 -0.14 -3.00 9.37
C ILE A 88 -0.57 -4.46 9.16
N SER A 89 0.37 -5.41 9.23
CA SER A 89 0.07 -6.82 9.02
C SER A 89 -0.87 -7.37 10.08
N ASP A 90 -0.67 -7.02 11.34
CA ASP A 90 -1.55 -7.41 12.45
C ASP A 90 -2.97 -6.89 12.23
N ARG A 91 -3.11 -5.62 11.81
CA ARG A 91 -4.39 -5.01 11.50
C ARG A 91 -5.08 -5.67 10.31
N VAL A 92 -4.36 -5.88 9.20
CA VAL A 92 -4.91 -6.57 8.01
C VAL A 92 -5.34 -7.98 8.36
N TRP A 93 -4.56 -8.70 9.17
CA TRP A 93 -4.93 -10.03 9.65
C TRP A 93 -6.24 -9.99 10.45
N LEU A 94 -6.36 -9.09 11.43
CA LEU A 94 -7.58 -8.94 12.21
C LEU A 94 -8.80 -8.65 11.32
N GLU A 95 -8.69 -7.69 10.41
CA GLU A 95 -9.79 -7.25 9.54
C GLU A 95 -10.18 -8.31 8.50
N SER A 96 -9.19 -9.01 7.93
CA SER A 96 -9.43 -10.04 6.91
C SER A 96 -10.04 -11.33 7.45
N ASN A 97 -9.92 -11.60 8.75
CA ASN A 97 -10.47 -12.79 9.39
C ASN A 97 -11.87 -12.58 9.97
N LEU A 98 -12.46 -11.38 9.88
CA LEU A 98 -13.79 -11.08 10.41
C LEU A 98 -14.91 -11.89 9.73
N ASP A 99 -14.77 -12.17 8.43
CA ASP A 99 -15.79 -12.84 7.62
C ASP A 99 -15.60 -14.37 7.50
N GLY A 100 -14.57 -14.94 8.14
CA GLY A 100 -14.30 -16.38 8.15
C GLY A 100 -13.95 -17.00 6.79
N GLN A 101 -13.78 -16.21 5.74
CA GLN A 101 -13.32 -16.63 4.42
C GLN A 101 -11.84 -16.30 4.21
N SER A 102 -11.14 -17.10 3.41
CA SER A 102 -9.79 -16.74 2.97
C SER A 102 -9.85 -15.44 2.16
N PRO A 103 -9.12 -14.39 2.55
CA PRO A 103 -9.24 -13.09 1.92
C PRO A 103 -8.70 -13.14 0.50
N ARG A 104 -9.41 -12.48 -0.43
CA ARG A 104 -8.97 -12.34 -1.82
C ARG A 104 -7.79 -11.37 -1.90
N LYS A 105 -6.99 -11.48 -2.96
CA LYS A 105 -5.88 -10.56 -3.25
C LYS A 105 -6.31 -9.10 -3.16
N THR A 106 -7.42 -8.74 -3.80
CA THR A 106 -7.99 -7.39 -3.77
C THR A 106 -8.26 -6.91 -2.34
N THR A 107 -8.89 -7.75 -1.51
CA THR A 107 -9.20 -7.41 -0.11
C THR A 107 -7.94 -7.18 0.72
N VAL A 108 -6.96 -8.08 0.63
CA VAL A 108 -5.69 -7.92 1.36
C VAL A 108 -4.97 -6.64 0.92
N ARG A 109 -4.95 -6.36 -0.39
CA ARG A 109 -4.30 -5.17 -0.94
C ARG A 109 -4.99 -3.87 -0.48
N GLU A 110 -6.32 -3.81 -0.56
CA GLU A 110 -7.13 -2.68 -0.11
C GLU A 110 -6.94 -2.41 1.41
N LEU A 111 -7.05 -3.45 2.24
CA LEU A 111 -6.85 -3.34 3.68
C LEU A 111 -5.43 -2.86 4.02
N THR A 112 -4.43 -3.37 3.31
CA THR A 112 -3.03 -2.99 3.52
C THR A 112 -2.81 -1.51 3.22
N TYR A 113 -3.33 -1.02 2.10
CA TYR A 113 -3.15 0.38 1.70
C TYR A 113 -3.95 1.34 2.60
N ARG A 114 -5.16 0.97 3.01
CA ARG A 114 -5.89 1.73 4.03
C ARG A 114 -5.11 1.82 5.34
N ALA A 115 -4.61 0.69 5.84
CA ALA A 115 -3.82 0.65 7.06
C ALA A 115 -2.51 1.44 6.94
N LEU A 116 -1.87 1.45 5.77
CA LEU A 116 -0.67 2.24 5.50
C LEU A 116 -0.95 3.75 5.51
N ILE A 117 -2.05 4.21 4.90
CA ILE A 117 -2.45 5.62 4.97
C ILE A 117 -2.73 6.04 6.41
N ASP A 118 -3.50 5.25 7.15
CA ASP A 118 -3.79 5.53 8.56
C ASP A 118 -2.49 5.58 9.41
N PHE A 119 -1.53 4.71 9.10
CA PHE A 119 -0.22 4.69 9.75
C PHE A 119 0.59 5.96 9.43
N ILE A 120 0.57 6.41 8.17
CA ILE A 120 1.20 7.65 7.74
C ILE A 120 0.58 8.85 8.46
N ASP A 121 -0.75 8.94 8.49
CA ASP A 121 -1.47 10.04 9.15
C ASP A 121 -1.18 10.08 10.66
N THR A 122 -1.14 8.91 11.31
CA THR A 122 -0.81 8.80 12.75
C THR A 122 0.64 9.22 13.04
N ASN A 123 1.60 8.86 12.18
CA ASN A 123 3.01 9.26 12.34
C ASN A 123 3.29 10.71 11.95
N SER A 124 2.40 11.33 11.16
CA SER A 124 2.52 12.73 10.74
C SER A 124 2.08 13.72 11.82
N GLY A 125 1.34 13.27 12.83
CA GLY A 125 1.06 14.05 14.03
C GLY A 125 -0.05 15.10 13.88
N GLU A 126 -1.13 14.80 13.15
CA GLU A 126 -2.42 15.46 13.40
C GLU A 126 -3.15 14.72 14.53
N GLY A 127 -2.64 14.89 15.75
CA GLY A 127 -3.48 14.81 16.92
C GLY A 127 -4.45 15.98 16.85
N HIS A 128 -5.72 15.66 16.60
CA HIS A 128 -6.87 16.57 16.63
C HIS A 128 -6.78 17.64 17.74
#